data_AF-A0A522WG76-F1
#
_entry.id   AF-A0A522WG76-F1
#
_cell.length_a   1.000
_cell.length_b   1.000
_cell.length_c   1.000
_cell.angle_alpha   90.00
_cell.angle_beta   90.00
_cell.angle_gamma   90.00
#
_symmetry.space_group_name_H-M   'P 1'
#
loop_
_entity.id
_entity.type
_entity.pdbx_description
1 polymer ?
#
loop_
_entity_poly.entity_id
_entity_poly.type
_entity_poly.pdbx_seq_one_letter_code
_entity_poly.pdbx_strand_id
1 'polypeptide(L)'
;MTDLRPYEWLGRLQKVATAEEVRHLLRSQHPAFERGMPPRLAILGAAEEGRRLVHLCRGHGIEVLAICDDDPAKHGMMVEGLAVKPGSALDALDRSVPVVIASHRTVRASKALRAKGFSNVAPTGLLQALEPAAFPAQMHYVGIVESLVADKLRILAVADMVADDESRAVLDAAVGYRLTFDPAILDPFVDVPNHYQPPGMFELGDDEVYVDAGTFDGDSIGWFIERTGGRFS
;
A
#
# COMPACT_ATOMS: atom_id res chain seq x y z
N MET A 1 12.10 -12.33 11.09
CA MET A 1 13.03 -11.27 10.64
C MET A 1 13.66 -11.76 9.36
N THR A 2 13.16 -11.30 8.22
CA THR A 2 13.78 -11.57 6.92
C THR A 2 15.01 -10.69 6.85
N ASP A 3 16.17 -11.31 6.67
CA ASP A 3 17.45 -10.64 6.48
C ASP A 3 17.37 -9.87 5.14
N LEU A 4 16.96 -8.60 5.20
CA LEU A 4 16.88 -7.75 4.01
C LEU A 4 18.31 -7.45 3.59
N ARG A 5 18.74 -8.09 2.50
CA ARG A 5 20.02 -7.74 1.88
C ARG A 5 19.93 -6.28 1.44
N PRO A 6 20.92 -5.43 1.78
CA PRO A 6 20.91 -4.03 1.34
C PRO A 6 20.71 -3.95 -0.18
N TYR A 7 19.78 -3.09 -0.60
CA TYR A 7 19.57 -2.73 -2.01
C TYR A 7 19.13 -3.89 -2.91
N GLU A 8 18.46 -4.89 -2.34
CA GLU A 8 17.98 -6.07 -3.07
C GLU A 8 17.01 -5.69 -4.19
N TRP A 9 16.12 -4.73 -3.97
CA TRP A 9 15.03 -4.42 -4.89
C TRP A 9 15.46 -3.54 -6.06
N LEU A 10 16.36 -2.59 -5.83
CA LEU A 10 17.02 -1.82 -6.88
C LEU A 10 17.82 -2.74 -7.82
N GLY A 11 18.55 -3.71 -7.26
CA GLY A 11 19.25 -4.72 -8.05
C GLY A 11 18.31 -5.64 -8.85
N ARG A 12 17.13 -5.97 -8.30
CA ARG A 12 16.09 -6.71 -9.05
C ARG A 12 15.49 -5.87 -10.16
N LEU A 13 15.16 -4.60 -9.89
CA LEU A 13 14.62 -3.66 -10.86
C LEU A 13 15.56 -3.54 -12.07
N GLN A 14 16.88 -3.47 -11.86
CA GLN A 14 17.87 -3.39 -12.93
C GLN A 14 17.71 -4.51 -13.97
N LYS A 15 17.36 -5.72 -13.51
CA LYS A 15 17.26 -6.94 -14.32
C LYS A 15 15.93 -7.08 -15.07
N VAL A 16 14.88 -6.41 -14.62
CA VAL A 16 13.57 -6.43 -15.29
C VAL A 16 13.64 -5.59 -16.56
N ALA A 17 13.23 -6.15 -17.69
CA ALA A 17 13.21 -5.48 -18.99
C ALA A 17 11.81 -4.98 -19.38
N THR A 18 10.74 -5.64 -18.95
CA THR A 18 9.37 -5.33 -19.41
C THR A 18 8.33 -5.32 -18.30
N ALA A 19 7.23 -4.61 -18.52
CA ALA A 19 6.09 -4.60 -17.61
C ALA A 19 5.46 -6.02 -17.47
N GLU A 20 5.52 -6.82 -18.52
CA GLU A 20 5.01 -8.19 -18.51
C GLU A 20 5.85 -9.11 -17.61
N GLU A 21 7.18 -8.94 -17.60
CA GLU A 21 8.05 -9.63 -16.65
C GLU A 21 7.70 -9.29 -15.20
N VAL A 22 7.39 -8.02 -14.89
CA VAL A 22 6.91 -7.63 -13.55
C VAL A 22 5.61 -8.34 -13.22
N ARG A 23 4.62 -8.36 -14.14
CA ARG A 23 3.36 -9.06 -13.92
C ARG A 23 3.55 -10.55 -13.70
N HIS A 24 4.45 -11.17 -14.44
CA HIS A 24 4.79 -12.58 -14.23
C HIS A 24 5.38 -12.82 -12.83
N LEU A 25 6.30 -11.95 -12.39
CA LEU A 25 6.83 -11.99 -11.03
C LEU A 25 5.72 -11.83 -9.99
N LEU A 26 4.81 -10.87 -10.16
CA LEU A 26 3.66 -10.67 -9.27
C LEU A 26 2.79 -11.93 -9.18
N ARG A 27 2.47 -12.57 -10.31
CA ARG A 27 1.68 -13.83 -10.31
C ARG A 27 2.38 -14.95 -9.56
N SER A 28 3.70 -15.12 -9.74
CA SER A 28 4.46 -16.15 -9.03
C SER A 28 4.56 -15.92 -7.51
N GLN A 29 4.55 -14.66 -7.07
CA GLN A 29 4.62 -14.29 -5.65
C GLN A 29 3.28 -14.32 -4.93
N HIS A 30 2.19 -14.32 -5.70
CA HIS A 30 0.82 -14.34 -5.19
C HIS A 30 0.06 -15.55 -5.74
N PRO A 31 0.25 -16.76 -5.17
CA PRO A 31 -0.28 -18.01 -5.73
C PRO A 31 -1.80 -18.02 -5.95
N ALA A 32 -2.55 -17.29 -5.13
CA ALA A 32 -4.00 -17.10 -5.31
C ALA A 32 -4.39 -16.45 -6.65
N PHE A 33 -3.45 -15.79 -7.32
CA PHE A 33 -3.65 -15.02 -8.56
C PHE A 33 -2.81 -15.55 -9.74
N GLU A 34 -2.09 -16.66 -9.54
CA GLU A 34 -1.18 -17.25 -10.54
C GLU A 34 -1.92 -17.59 -11.83
N ARG A 35 -3.13 -18.16 -11.71
CA ARG A 35 -3.96 -18.62 -12.83
C ARG A 35 -5.01 -17.61 -13.30
N GLY A 36 -4.89 -16.34 -12.88
CA GLY A 36 -5.90 -15.30 -13.09
C GLY A 36 -6.59 -14.90 -11.79
N MET A 37 -7.69 -14.15 -11.89
CA MET A 37 -8.44 -13.73 -10.71
C MET A 37 -9.12 -14.92 -10.02
N PRO A 38 -9.08 -15.00 -8.67
CA PRO A 38 -9.77 -16.06 -7.96
C PRO A 38 -11.29 -15.91 -8.13
N PRO A 39 -12.05 -17.02 -8.17
CA PRO A 39 -13.50 -16.97 -8.34
C PRO A 39 -14.22 -16.40 -7.10
N ARG A 40 -13.53 -16.32 -5.97
CA ARG A 40 -14.05 -15.79 -4.71
C ARG A 40 -12.94 -15.15 -3.87
N LEU A 41 -13.28 -14.10 -3.15
CA LEU A 41 -12.37 -13.39 -2.24
C LEU A 41 -13.14 -12.71 -1.10
N ALA A 42 -12.41 -12.26 -0.08
CA ALA A 42 -12.93 -11.35 0.94
C ALA A 42 -12.22 -9.98 0.85
N ILE A 43 -12.89 -8.93 1.31
CA ILE A 43 -12.39 -7.55 1.26
C ILE A 43 -12.27 -7.00 2.68
N LEU A 44 -11.12 -6.40 2.99
CA LEU A 44 -10.89 -5.62 4.21
C LEU A 44 -10.73 -4.14 3.86
N GLY A 45 -11.72 -3.34 4.26
CA GLY A 45 -11.92 -1.93 3.95
C GLY A 45 -13.28 -1.72 3.27
N ALA A 46 -14.11 -0.84 3.82
CA ALA A 46 -15.45 -0.52 3.31
C ALA A 46 -15.66 0.98 3.02
N ALA A 47 -14.56 1.72 2.89
CA ALA A 47 -14.54 3.06 2.29
C ALA A 47 -14.81 2.98 0.77
N GLU A 48 -14.61 4.08 0.05
CA GLU A 48 -14.87 4.18 -1.39
C GLU A 48 -14.23 3.04 -2.19
N GLU A 49 -12.94 2.76 -1.99
CA GLU A 49 -12.24 1.71 -2.76
C GLU A 49 -12.78 0.31 -2.48
N GLY A 50 -13.18 0.01 -1.24
CA GLY A 50 -13.78 -1.27 -0.89
C GLY A 50 -15.14 -1.49 -1.56
N ARG A 51 -15.97 -0.44 -1.59
CA ARG A 51 -17.28 -0.46 -2.28
C ARG A 51 -17.11 -0.61 -3.78
N ARG A 52 -16.15 0.11 -4.36
CA ARG A 52 -15.79 0.00 -5.77
C ARG A 52 -15.30 -1.40 -6.11
N LEU A 53 -14.49 -2.01 -5.25
CA LEU A 53 -13.99 -3.37 -5.45
C LEU A 53 -15.12 -4.40 -5.42
N VAL A 54 -16.12 -4.27 -4.54
CA VAL A 54 -17.33 -5.12 -4.56
C VAL A 54 -18.04 -5.04 -5.93
N HIS A 55 -18.25 -3.83 -6.42
CA HIS A 55 -18.89 -3.59 -7.72
C HIS A 55 -18.12 -4.27 -8.86
N LEU A 56 -16.80 -4.08 -8.92
CA LEU A 56 -15.94 -4.67 -9.94
C LEU A 56 -15.93 -6.20 -9.87
N CYS A 57 -15.80 -6.77 -8.67
CA CYS A 57 -15.86 -8.22 -8.46
C CYS A 57 -17.17 -8.79 -9.02
N ARG A 58 -18.31 -8.17 -8.72
CA ARG A 58 -19.62 -8.60 -9.25
C ARG A 58 -19.68 -8.54 -10.77
N GLY A 59 -19.20 -7.46 -11.38
CA GLY A 59 -19.14 -7.31 -12.84
C GLY A 59 -18.30 -8.38 -13.53
N HIS A 60 -17.30 -8.91 -12.84
CA HIS A 60 -16.41 -9.97 -13.33
C HIS A 60 -16.77 -11.38 -12.84
N GLY A 61 -17.92 -11.56 -12.17
CA GLY A 61 -18.36 -12.87 -11.68
C GLY A 61 -17.52 -13.42 -10.53
N ILE A 62 -16.81 -12.56 -9.79
CA ILE A 62 -16.06 -12.92 -8.60
C ILE A 62 -16.97 -12.77 -7.38
N GLU A 63 -17.12 -13.85 -6.61
CA GLU A 63 -17.91 -13.85 -5.39
C GLU A 63 -17.17 -13.13 -4.25
N VAL A 64 -17.79 -12.09 -3.69
CA VAL A 64 -17.28 -11.44 -2.48
C VAL A 64 -17.91 -12.08 -1.25
N LEU A 65 -17.13 -12.90 -0.54
CA LEU A 65 -17.59 -13.68 0.62
C LEU A 65 -17.86 -12.79 1.85
N ALA A 66 -17.11 -11.70 1.98
CA ALA A 66 -17.28 -10.73 3.05
C ALA A 66 -16.67 -9.38 2.65
N ILE A 67 -17.29 -8.29 3.11
CA ILE A 67 -16.68 -6.97 3.19
C ILE A 67 -16.62 -6.58 4.66
N CYS A 68 -15.42 -6.27 5.14
CA CYS A 68 -15.17 -5.97 6.54
C CYS A 68 -14.52 -4.58 6.70
N ASP A 69 -14.74 -3.92 7.82
CA ASP A 69 -14.04 -2.69 8.20
C ASP A 69 -13.90 -2.65 9.72
N ASP A 70 -12.82 -2.05 10.22
CA ASP A 70 -12.60 -1.94 11.67
C ASP A 70 -13.33 -0.73 12.27
N ASP A 71 -13.79 0.20 11.44
CA ASP A 71 -14.61 1.34 11.85
C ASP A 71 -16.04 0.90 12.22
N PRO A 72 -16.45 0.96 13.50
CA PRO A 72 -17.78 0.56 13.93
C PRO A 72 -18.90 1.37 13.28
N ALA A 73 -18.63 2.62 12.88
CA ALA A 73 -19.62 3.46 12.21
C ALA A 73 -20.05 2.90 10.85
N LYS A 74 -19.26 1.99 10.26
CA LYS A 74 -19.58 1.34 8.99
C LYS A 74 -20.28 0.00 9.15
N HIS A 75 -20.31 -0.59 10.34
CA HIS A 75 -20.88 -1.93 10.54
C HIS A 75 -22.39 -1.92 10.24
N GLY A 76 -22.86 -2.93 9.50
CA GLY A 76 -24.24 -3.02 9.06
C GLY A 76 -24.59 -2.17 7.83
N MET A 77 -23.70 -1.29 7.36
CA MET A 77 -23.89 -0.60 6.08
C MET A 77 -24.00 -1.62 4.95
N MET A 78 -24.90 -1.37 4.00
CA MET A 78 -25.09 -2.24 2.84
C MET A 78 -24.24 -1.79 1.66
N VAL A 79 -23.47 -2.72 1.09
CA VAL A 79 -22.69 -2.55 -0.14
C VAL A 79 -23.12 -3.64 -1.11
N GLU A 80 -23.93 -3.26 -2.09
CA GLU A 80 -24.46 -4.18 -3.11
C GLU A 80 -25.11 -5.48 -2.58
N GLY A 81 -25.76 -5.40 -1.42
CA GLY A 81 -26.42 -6.56 -0.77
C GLY A 81 -25.55 -7.27 0.27
N LEU A 82 -24.31 -6.86 0.46
CA LEU A 82 -23.45 -7.32 1.54
C LEU A 82 -23.48 -6.32 2.70
N ALA A 83 -23.75 -6.80 3.91
CA ALA A 83 -23.58 -6.00 5.12
C ALA A 83 -22.10 -5.93 5.50
N VAL A 84 -21.58 -4.73 5.78
CA VAL A 84 -20.23 -4.54 6.28
C VAL A 84 -20.12 -5.10 7.69
N LYS A 85 -19.12 -5.94 7.92
CA LYS A 85 -18.87 -6.62 9.20
C LYS A 85 -17.60 -6.12 9.88
N PRO A 86 -17.42 -6.34 11.20
CA PRO A 86 -16.11 -6.17 11.83
C PRO A 86 -15.06 -7.10 11.20
N GLY A 87 -13.77 -6.71 11.26
CA GLY A 87 -12.66 -7.53 10.77
C GLY A 87 -12.53 -8.92 11.44
N SER A 88 -13.17 -9.13 12.60
CA SER A 88 -13.29 -10.46 13.23
C SER A 88 -14.19 -11.42 12.47
N ALA A 89 -15.10 -10.93 11.60
CA ALA A 89 -15.94 -11.80 10.78
C ALA A 89 -15.12 -12.64 9.78
N LEU A 90 -13.90 -12.21 9.44
CA LEU A 90 -12.97 -12.99 8.63
C LEU A 90 -12.53 -14.29 9.34
N ASP A 91 -12.63 -14.36 10.67
CA ASP A 91 -12.16 -15.53 11.44
C ASP A 91 -12.93 -16.81 11.07
N ALA A 92 -14.16 -16.67 10.58
CA ALA A 92 -15.01 -17.77 10.11
C ALA A 92 -14.67 -18.26 8.69
N LEU A 93 -13.81 -17.57 7.94
CA LEU A 93 -13.43 -17.96 6.58
C LEU A 93 -12.28 -18.97 6.59
N ASP A 94 -12.24 -19.82 5.58
CA ASP A 94 -11.06 -20.67 5.35
C ASP A 94 -9.81 -19.80 5.09
N ARG A 95 -8.67 -20.18 5.67
CA ARG A 95 -7.43 -19.38 5.61
C ARG A 95 -6.78 -19.33 4.22
N SER A 96 -7.21 -20.21 3.31
CA SER A 96 -6.83 -20.17 1.89
C SER A 96 -7.61 -19.13 1.08
N VAL A 97 -8.74 -18.60 1.61
CA VAL A 97 -9.51 -17.55 0.94
C VAL A 97 -8.62 -16.31 0.74
N PRO A 98 -8.49 -15.79 -0.49
CA PRO A 98 -7.78 -14.54 -0.73
C PRO A 98 -8.48 -13.38 -0.03
N VAL A 99 -7.71 -12.59 0.73
CA VAL A 99 -8.19 -11.35 1.36
C VAL A 99 -7.53 -10.17 0.67
N VAL A 100 -8.36 -9.32 0.05
CA VAL A 100 -7.91 -8.09 -0.61
C VAL A 100 -8.09 -6.90 0.32
N ILE A 101 -7.02 -6.15 0.56
CA ILE A 101 -7.01 -4.96 1.41
C ILE A 101 -7.35 -3.74 0.56
N ALA A 102 -8.48 -3.11 0.87
CA ALA A 102 -8.98 -1.87 0.26
C ALA A 102 -8.89 -0.71 1.28
N SER A 103 -7.67 -0.47 1.79
CA SER A 103 -7.33 0.53 2.79
C SER A 103 -5.92 1.06 2.57
N HIS A 104 -5.64 2.30 2.97
CA HIS A 104 -4.29 2.87 2.97
C HIS A 104 -3.38 2.25 4.04
N ARG A 105 -3.96 1.62 5.08
CA ARG A 105 -3.21 0.99 6.18
C ARG A 105 -2.77 -0.45 5.83
N THR A 106 -2.17 -0.63 4.64
CA THR A 106 -1.87 -1.94 4.06
C THR A 106 -0.90 -2.77 4.91
N VAL A 107 0.10 -2.13 5.53
CA VAL A 107 1.08 -2.81 6.40
C VAL A 107 0.42 -3.39 7.64
N ARG A 108 -0.28 -2.56 8.42
CA ARG A 108 -1.01 -2.99 9.61
C ARG A 108 -2.04 -4.07 9.30
N ALA A 109 -2.82 -3.89 8.23
CA ALA A 109 -3.83 -4.84 7.81
C ALA A 109 -3.21 -6.18 7.37
N SER A 110 -2.14 -6.16 6.57
CA SER A 110 -1.44 -7.36 6.11
C SER A 110 -0.88 -8.16 7.29
N LYS A 111 -0.21 -7.48 8.24
CA LYS A 111 0.27 -8.11 9.48
C LYS A 111 -0.85 -8.77 10.28
N ALA A 112 -1.95 -8.04 10.51
CA ALA A 112 -3.08 -8.56 11.29
C ALA A 112 -3.71 -9.80 10.63
N LEU A 113 -3.87 -9.80 9.31
CA LEU A 113 -4.41 -10.94 8.55
C LEU A 113 -3.46 -12.14 8.54
N ARG A 114 -2.16 -11.90 8.32
CA ARG A 114 -1.15 -12.97 8.36
C ARG A 114 -1.04 -13.57 9.77
N ALA A 115 -1.14 -12.76 10.82
CA ALA A 115 -1.17 -13.25 12.21
C ALA A 115 -2.40 -14.13 12.51
N LYS A 116 -3.51 -13.93 11.79
CA LYS A 116 -4.70 -14.79 11.84
C LYS A 116 -4.56 -16.07 11.00
N GLY A 117 -3.45 -16.23 10.26
CA GLY A 117 -3.14 -17.41 9.46
C GLY A 117 -3.55 -17.32 7.99
N PHE A 118 -4.03 -16.17 7.50
CA PHE A 118 -4.29 -16.00 6.07
C PHE A 118 -2.98 -16.02 5.28
N SER A 119 -2.88 -16.92 4.31
CA SER A 119 -1.70 -17.05 3.44
C SER A 119 -1.78 -16.20 2.18
N ASN A 120 -3.01 -15.87 1.75
CA ASN A 120 -3.29 -15.14 0.51
C ASN A 120 -3.81 -13.73 0.84
N VAL A 121 -2.91 -12.80 1.12
CA VAL A 121 -3.25 -11.41 1.47
C VAL A 121 -2.62 -10.47 0.45
N ALA A 122 -3.43 -9.62 -0.19
CA ALA A 122 -2.98 -8.71 -1.22
C ALA A 122 -3.59 -7.31 -1.05
N PRO A 123 -2.84 -6.22 -1.30
CA PRO A 123 -3.44 -4.90 -1.47
C PRO A 123 -4.23 -4.83 -2.79
N THR A 124 -5.25 -3.97 -2.84
CA THR A 124 -6.07 -3.79 -4.06
C THR A 124 -5.23 -3.39 -5.28
N GLY A 125 -4.12 -2.67 -5.08
CA GLY A 125 -3.19 -2.32 -6.15
C GLY A 125 -2.60 -3.53 -6.91
N LEU A 126 -2.52 -4.72 -6.29
CA LEU A 126 -2.08 -5.94 -6.99
C LEU A 126 -3.06 -6.30 -8.11
N LEU A 127 -4.37 -6.24 -7.85
CA LEU A 127 -5.39 -6.56 -8.85
C LEU A 127 -5.34 -5.56 -10.01
N GLN A 128 -5.13 -4.28 -9.69
CA GLN A 128 -4.99 -3.21 -10.67
C GLN A 128 -3.74 -3.38 -11.54
N ALA A 129 -2.65 -3.90 -10.97
CA ALA A 129 -1.43 -4.19 -11.71
C ALA A 129 -1.56 -5.42 -12.62
N LEU A 130 -2.23 -6.48 -12.13
CA LEU A 130 -2.39 -7.75 -12.85
C LEU A 130 -3.44 -7.68 -13.95
N GLU A 131 -4.55 -6.97 -13.72
CA GLU A 131 -5.71 -6.94 -14.61
C GLU A 131 -6.29 -5.50 -14.73
N PRO A 132 -5.53 -4.53 -15.27
CA PRO A 132 -5.92 -3.11 -15.27
C PRO A 132 -7.22 -2.80 -16.02
N ALA A 133 -7.61 -3.65 -16.98
CA ALA A 133 -8.89 -3.50 -17.69
C ALA A 133 -10.09 -3.88 -16.81
N ALA A 134 -9.94 -4.89 -15.95
CA ALA A 134 -10.99 -5.35 -15.04
C ALA A 134 -10.99 -4.56 -13.72
N PHE A 135 -9.82 -4.12 -13.28
CA PHE A 135 -9.63 -3.32 -12.07
C PHE A 135 -8.89 -2.04 -12.42
N PRO A 136 -9.60 -1.02 -12.96
CA PRO A 136 -8.97 0.25 -13.27
C PRO A 136 -8.33 0.87 -12.02
N ALA A 137 -7.10 1.33 -12.17
CA ALA A 137 -6.34 1.93 -11.07
C ALA A 137 -6.94 3.28 -10.66
N GLN A 138 -6.96 3.54 -9.34
CA GLN A 138 -7.11 4.90 -8.84
C GLN A 138 -5.82 5.69 -9.08
N MET A 139 -5.89 7.04 -9.00
CA MET A 139 -4.80 7.95 -9.39
C MET A 139 -3.40 7.55 -8.91
N HIS A 140 -3.29 6.97 -7.71
CA HIS A 140 -2.01 6.59 -7.09
C HIS A 140 -1.36 5.32 -7.68
N TYR A 141 -2.12 4.51 -8.42
CA TYR A 141 -1.69 3.23 -8.98
C TYR A 141 -1.70 3.21 -10.51
N VAL A 142 -2.12 4.30 -11.16
CA VAL A 142 -2.16 4.39 -12.63
C VAL A 142 -0.75 4.18 -13.19
N GLY A 143 -0.61 3.17 -14.05
CA GLY A 143 0.64 2.87 -14.74
C GLY A 143 1.79 2.47 -13.81
N ILE A 144 1.53 2.00 -12.59
CA ILE A 144 2.57 1.76 -11.58
C ILE A 144 3.61 0.73 -12.00
N VAL A 145 3.22 -0.26 -12.80
CA VAL A 145 4.14 -1.28 -13.35
C VAL A 145 4.87 -0.72 -14.58
N GLU A 146 4.14 -0.01 -15.44
CA GLU A 146 4.70 0.62 -16.64
C GLU A 146 5.78 1.64 -16.27
N SER A 147 5.51 2.51 -15.29
CA SER A 147 6.43 3.56 -14.85
C SER A 147 7.69 2.99 -14.20
N LEU A 148 7.58 1.89 -13.43
CA LEU A 148 8.76 1.19 -12.90
C LEU A 148 9.76 0.84 -13.99
N VAL A 149 9.27 0.33 -15.12
CA VAL A 149 10.12 -0.11 -16.23
C VAL A 149 10.57 1.08 -17.09
N ALA A 150 9.65 1.98 -17.42
CA ALA A 150 9.92 3.15 -18.26
C ALA A 150 10.90 4.13 -17.60
N ASP A 151 10.75 4.37 -16.30
CA ASP A 151 11.58 5.30 -15.52
C ASP A 151 12.71 4.60 -14.75
N LYS A 152 12.97 3.32 -15.02
CA LYS A 152 13.98 2.51 -14.32
C LYS A 152 15.32 3.22 -14.15
N LEU A 153 15.86 3.81 -15.23
CA LEU A 153 17.15 4.50 -15.17
C LEU A 153 17.09 5.76 -14.30
N ARG A 154 15.95 6.45 -14.25
CA ARG A 154 15.75 7.63 -13.40
C ARG A 154 15.65 7.22 -11.93
N ILE A 155 14.96 6.13 -11.64
CA ILE A 155 14.86 5.56 -10.29
C ILE A 155 16.25 5.17 -9.78
N LEU A 156 17.05 4.49 -10.61
CA LEU A 156 18.43 4.13 -10.27
C LEU A 156 19.32 5.37 -10.08
N ALA A 157 19.16 6.40 -10.91
CA ALA A 157 19.88 7.65 -10.74
C ALA A 157 19.53 8.36 -9.42
N VAL A 158 18.25 8.37 -9.02
CA VAL A 158 17.85 8.91 -7.69
C VAL A 158 18.51 8.13 -6.56
N ALA A 159 18.65 6.80 -6.71
CA ALA A 159 19.36 6.00 -5.71
C ALA A 159 20.83 6.42 -5.55
N ASP A 160 21.47 6.98 -6.58
CA ASP A 160 22.84 7.54 -6.51
C ASP A 160 22.89 9.00 -6.04
N MET A 161 21.74 9.68 -5.94
CA MET A 161 21.64 11.08 -5.53
C MET A 161 21.32 11.29 -4.05
N VAL A 162 20.67 10.32 -3.39
CA VAL A 162 20.33 10.41 -1.97
C VAL A 162 21.60 10.43 -1.11
N ALA A 163 21.59 11.24 -0.04
CA ALA A 163 22.80 11.58 0.72
C ALA A 163 23.26 10.47 1.67
N ASP A 164 22.35 9.58 2.06
CA ASP A 164 22.56 8.61 3.13
C ASP A 164 21.93 7.24 2.80
N ASP A 165 22.43 6.20 3.49
CA ASP A 165 22.00 4.82 3.29
C ASP A 165 20.55 4.58 3.73
N GLU A 166 20.03 5.35 4.69
CA GLU A 166 18.65 5.22 5.17
C GLU A 166 17.65 5.69 4.10
N SER A 167 17.89 6.87 3.51
CA SER A 167 17.16 7.37 2.34
C SER A 167 17.21 6.40 1.17
N ARG A 168 18.36 5.77 0.94
CA ARG A 168 18.51 4.74 -0.11
C ARG A 168 17.71 3.47 0.23
N ALA A 169 17.65 3.06 1.49
CA ALA A 169 16.85 1.92 1.94
C ALA A 169 15.34 2.19 1.83
N VAL A 170 14.89 3.41 2.11
CA VAL A 170 13.49 3.83 1.89
C VAL A 170 13.13 3.73 0.41
N LEU A 171 13.99 4.23 -0.48
CA LEU A 171 13.79 4.12 -1.93
C LEU A 171 13.76 2.64 -2.38
N ASP A 172 14.70 1.82 -1.90
CA ASP A 172 14.75 0.38 -2.19
C ASP A 172 13.47 -0.33 -1.75
N ALA A 173 12.97 -0.05 -0.54
CA ALA A 173 11.71 -0.59 -0.04
C ALA A 173 10.50 -0.13 -0.87
N ALA A 174 10.47 1.13 -1.29
CA ALA A 174 9.41 1.67 -2.15
C ALA A 174 9.40 1.01 -3.55
N VAL A 175 10.57 0.67 -4.09
CA VAL A 175 10.72 -0.13 -5.32
C VAL A 175 10.28 -1.57 -5.06
N GLY A 176 10.71 -2.17 -3.96
CA GLY A 176 10.34 -3.52 -3.55
C GLY A 176 8.84 -3.70 -3.42
N TYR A 177 8.14 -2.77 -2.78
CA TYR A 177 6.69 -2.77 -2.71
C TYR A 177 6.05 -2.74 -4.10
N ARG A 178 6.55 -1.93 -5.04
CA ARG A 178 5.96 -1.87 -6.39
C ARG A 178 6.24 -3.11 -7.23
N LEU A 179 7.37 -3.78 -6.99
CA LEU A 179 7.73 -5.04 -7.66
C LEU A 179 6.98 -6.26 -7.12
N THR A 180 6.45 -6.18 -5.90
CA THR A 180 5.92 -7.35 -5.18
C THR A 180 4.50 -7.17 -4.67
N PHE A 181 4.04 -5.95 -4.48
CA PHE A 181 2.85 -5.58 -3.70
C PHE A 181 2.79 -6.23 -2.31
N ASP A 182 3.93 -6.55 -1.68
CA ASP A 182 3.97 -7.01 -0.29
C ASP A 182 4.20 -5.83 0.67
N PRO A 183 3.19 -5.43 1.47
CA PRO A 183 3.33 -4.32 2.41
C PRO A 183 4.40 -4.55 3.47
N ALA A 184 4.79 -5.81 3.75
CA ALA A 184 5.81 -6.12 4.75
C ALA A 184 7.17 -5.47 4.45
N ILE A 185 7.48 -5.17 3.18
CA ILE A 185 8.72 -4.50 2.76
C ILE A 185 8.77 -3.05 3.27
N LEU A 186 7.61 -2.39 3.37
CA LEU A 186 7.52 -1.00 3.82
C LEU A 186 7.51 -0.87 5.34
N ASP A 187 7.30 -1.97 6.06
CA ASP A 187 7.09 -1.99 7.51
C ASP A 187 8.12 -1.22 8.34
N PRO A 188 9.44 -1.26 8.03
CA PRO A 188 10.42 -0.50 8.79
C PRO A 188 10.32 1.03 8.62
N PHE A 189 9.61 1.50 7.59
CA PHE A 189 9.68 2.89 7.11
C PHE A 189 8.33 3.62 7.14
N VAL A 190 7.25 2.95 7.51
CA VAL A 190 5.90 3.54 7.59
C VAL A 190 5.45 3.74 9.03
N ASP A 191 4.45 4.59 9.23
CA ASP A 191 3.86 4.86 10.55
C ASP A 191 4.88 5.32 11.61
N VAL A 192 6.01 5.90 11.19
CA VAL A 192 7.00 6.52 12.07
C VAL A 192 6.43 7.79 12.72
N PRO A 193 6.79 8.18 13.93
CA PRO A 193 6.43 9.51 14.45
C PRO A 193 7.11 10.62 13.65
N ASN A 194 6.52 11.82 13.59
CA ASN A 194 7.13 13.04 13.02
C ASN A 194 7.48 12.96 11.52
N HIS A 195 6.51 12.61 10.65
CA HIS A 195 6.73 12.48 9.19
C HIS A 195 7.30 13.75 8.55
N TYR A 196 7.02 14.92 9.12
CA TYR A 196 7.50 16.22 8.65
C TYR A 196 8.85 16.65 9.23
N GLN A 197 9.39 15.97 10.25
CA GLN A 197 10.73 16.22 10.80
C GLN A 197 11.35 14.91 11.28
N PRO A 198 11.81 14.06 10.35
CA PRO A 198 12.64 12.94 10.75
C PRO A 198 13.88 13.45 11.52
N PRO A 199 14.24 12.83 12.65
CA PRO A 199 15.40 13.24 13.44
C PRO A 199 16.67 13.33 12.58
N GLY A 200 17.43 14.42 12.74
CA GLY A 200 18.71 14.60 12.05
C GLY A 200 18.63 15.15 10.62
N MET A 201 17.44 15.46 10.09
CA MET A 201 17.31 16.05 8.75
C MET A 201 17.42 17.59 8.77
N PHE A 202 16.71 18.27 9.67
CA PHE A 202 16.81 19.72 9.87
C PHE A 202 16.31 20.16 11.26
N GLU A 203 16.74 21.34 11.68
CA GLU A 203 16.32 22.01 12.92
C GLU A 203 15.49 23.26 12.58
N LEU A 204 14.46 23.55 13.38
CA LEU A 204 13.64 24.75 13.25
C LEU A 204 14.16 25.84 14.19
N GLY A 205 14.37 27.04 13.67
CA GLY A 205 14.66 28.24 14.44
C GLY A 205 13.42 28.98 14.95
N ASP A 206 13.63 30.20 15.44
CA ASP A 206 12.58 31.10 15.95
C ASP A 206 12.06 32.08 14.87
N ASP A 207 12.59 32.01 13.64
CA ASP A 207 12.28 32.92 12.52
C ASP A 207 11.96 32.14 11.23
N GLU A 208 11.21 31.05 11.41
CA GLU A 208 10.83 30.16 10.32
C GLU A 208 9.57 30.65 9.61
N VAL A 209 9.46 30.37 8.31
CA VAL A 209 8.22 30.54 7.54
C VAL A 209 7.78 29.16 7.06
N TYR A 210 6.68 28.66 7.63
CA TYR A 210 6.11 27.36 7.23
C TYR A 210 5.08 27.53 6.12
N VAL A 211 5.39 26.98 4.95
CA VAL A 211 4.47 26.94 3.81
C VAL A 211 3.79 25.58 3.78
N ASP A 212 2.51 25.56 4.16
CA ASP A 212 1.69 24.36 4.07
C ASP A 212 1.01 24.26 2.70
N ALA A 213 1.47 23.34 1.88
CA ALA A 213 0.93 23.07 0.55
C ALA A 213 -0.14 21.97 0.54
N GLY A 214 -0.77 21.67 1.68
CA GLY A 214 -1.79 20.62 1.78
C GLY A 214 -2.40 20.44 3.17
N THR A 215 -2.90 21.51 3.78
CA THR A 215 -3.28 21.58 5.21
C THR A 215 -4.25 20.52 5.72
N PHE A 216 -5.08 19.90 4.87
CA PHE A 216 -6.12 18.94 5.27
C PHE A 216 -6.92 19.36 6.52
N ASP A 217 -6.58 18.86 7.73
CA ASP A 217 -7.21 19.21 9.01
C ASP A 217 -6.37 20.14 9.92
N GLY A 218 -5.19 20.56 9.47
CA GLY A 218 -4.29 21.48 10.15
C GLY A 218 -3.28 20.83 11.09
N ASP A 219 -3.14 19.50 11.06
CA ASP A 219 -2.20 18.75 11.89
C ASP A 219 -0.74 19.20 11.69
N SER A 220 -0.33 19.42 10.45
CA SER A 220 0.97 19.98 10.03
C SER A 220 1.26 21.35 10.64
N ILE A 221 0.27 22.24 10.65
CA ILE A 221 0.38 23.59 11.23
C ILE A 221 0.44 23.51 12.74
N GLY A 222 -0.42 22.69 13.35
CA GLY A 222 -0.41 22.45 14.79
C GLY A 222 0.94 21.94 15.27
N TRP A 223 1.50 20.97 14.53
CA TRP A 223 2.84 20.46 14.75
C TRP A 223 3.92 21.55 14.65
N PHE A 224 3.88 22.39 13.62
CA PHE A 224 4.86 23.49 13.44
C PHE A 224 4.79 24.52 14.59
N ILE A 225 3.59 24.93 15.00
CA ILE A 225 3.38 25.87 16.11
C ILE A 225 3.90 25.28 17.42
N GLU A 226 3.60 24.00 17.70
CA GLU A 226 4.10 23.31 18.88
C GLU A 226 5.63 23.29 18.89
N ARG A 227 6.26 23.01 17.74
CA ARG A 227 7.70 22.82 17.65
C ARG A 227 8.50 24.11 17.76
N THR A 228 7.96 25.21 17.24
CA THR A 228 8.54 26.56 17.37
C THR A 228 8.19 27.23 18.69
N GLY A 229 7.26 26.65 19.47
CA GLY A 229 6.70 27.29 20.66
C GLY A 229 6.02 28.62 20.35
N GLY A 230 5.43 28.72 19.15
CA GLY A 230 4.77 29.94 18.67
C GLY A 230 5.70 31.07 18.19
N ARG A 231 7.01 30.80 18.04
CA ARG A 231 8.00 31.80 17.57
C ARG A 231 8.36 31.54 16.11
N PHE A 232 7.76 32.31 15.22
CA PHE A 232 7.96 32.25 13.76
C PHE A 232 7.54 33.60 13.14
N SER A 233 7.90 33.82 11.88
CA SER A 233 7.65 35.07 11.12
C SER A 233 6.25 35.13 10.50
#